data_AF-M4NG61-F1
#
_entry.id   AF-M4NG61-F1
#
_cell.length_a   1.000
_cell.length_b   1.000
_cell.length_c   1.000
_cell.angle_alpha   90.00
_cell.angle_beta   90.00
_cell.angle_gamma   90.00
#
_symmetry.space_group_name_H-M   'P 1'
#
loop_
_entity.id
_entity.type
_entity.pdbx_description
1 polymer ?
#
loop_
_entity_poly.entity_id
_entity_poly.type
_entity_poly.pdbx_seq_one_letter_code
_entity_poly.pdbx_strand_id
1 'polypeptide(L)'
;MSDVTRIQLGGSAEYRVETRDGCTLIFGSIPARRVAEMAAGTPADTVLAVDLASLTGASLAFGAPKDVDALVARLRRERLASPYDVLPGWSRGANDWFLAGEHGASSATILQRVTGVDHPYTHQHGDTPCEFPLDPADFRRCRLLLEAAPDVAARFPAVMASVSPTWAALVAHWDELCGLMDEECADWATGGTTPCPRTYERLHALLFPDFSR
;
A
#
# COMPACT_ATOMS: atom_id res chain seq x y z
N MET A 1 25.37 2.06 -9.97
CA MET A 1 26.00 0.77 -9.63
C MET A 1 25.29 0.25 -8.40
N SER A 2 24.67 -0.92 -8.46
CA SER A 2 24.02 -1.54 -7.30
C SER A 2 25.02 -2.42 -6.58
N ASP A 3 25.27 -2.15 -5.30
CA ASP A 3 26.11 -3.00 -4.46
C ASP A 3 25.21 -4.05 -3.78
N VAL A 4 25.49 -5.32 -4.04
CA VAL A 4 24.70 -6.45 -3.51
C VAL A 4 25.56 -7.22 -2.51
N THR A 5 25.11 -7.26 -1.26
CA THR A 5 25.75 -8.04 -0.19
C THR A 5 24.83 -9.18 0.25
N ARG A 6 25.29 -10.43 0.14
CA ARG A 6 24.60 -11.59 0.71
C ARG A 6 25.10 -11.85 2.13
N ILE A 7 24.19 -11.97 3.09
CA ILE A 7 24.54 -12.20 4.50
C ILE A 7 23.92 -13.52 4.95
N GLN A 8 24.78 -14.48 5.30
CA GLN A 8 24.37 -15.76 5.88
C GLN A 8 24.78 -15.78 7.35
N LEU A 9 23.80 -15.82 8.26
CA LEU A 9 24.05 -15.98 9.70
C LEU A 9 23.84 -17.45 10.09
N GLY A 10 24.66 -17.94 11.02
CA GLY A 10 24.53 -19.28 11.59
C GLY A 10 23.15 -19.45 12.24
N GLY A 11 22.23 -20.11 11.52
CA GLY A 11 20.84 -20.34 11.92
C GLY A 11 19.83 -19.90 10.85
N SER A 12 19.57 -20.76 9.85
CA SER A 12 18.45 -20.84 8.88
C SER A 12 17.90 -19.61 8.14
N ALA A 13 18.16 -18.37 8.56
CA ALA A 13 17.60 -17.17 7.93
C ALA A 13 18.61 -16.59 6.93
N GLU A 14 18.39 -16.87 5.65
CA GLU A 14 19.13 -16.26 4.54
C GLU A 14 18.42 -14.97 4.13
N TYR A 15 19.16 -13.85 4.15
CA TYR A 15 18.69 -12.59 3.60
C TYR A 15 19.78 -11.91 2.77
N ARG A 16 19.33 -11.14 1.78
CA ARG A 16 20.17 -10.35 0.89
C ARG A 16 19.89 -8.88 1.11
N VAL A 17 20.95 -8.08 1.22
CA VAL A 17 20.87 -6.63 1.28
C VAL A 17 21.40 -6.06 -0.02
N GLU A 18 20.66 -5.17 -0.64
CA GLU A 18 21.04 -4.46 -1.86
C GLU A 18 20.93 -2.96 -1.61
N THR A 19 21.97 -2.21 -1.97
CA THR A 19 21.91 -0.76 -2.04
C THR A 19 21.63 -0.34 -3.48
N ARG A 20 20.57 0.43 -3.67
CA ARG A 20 20.15 0.93 -4.98
C ARG A 20 19.72 2.38 -4.85
N ASP A 21 20.41 3.27 -5.55
CA ASP A 21 20.10 4.71 -5.63
C ASP A 21 19.84 5.36 -4.26
N GLY A 22 20.72 5.10 -3.28
CA GLY A 22 20.58 5.65 -1.91
C GLY A 22 19.61 4.89 -1.00
N CYS A 23 18.83 3.94 -1.54
CA CYS A 23 17.93 3.10 -0.78
C CYS A 23 18.56 1.76 -0.40
N THR A 24 18.22 1.25 0.79
CA THR A 24 18.54 -0.11 1.23
C THR A 24 17.33 -1.01 1.03
N LEU A 25 17.53 -2.12 0.32
CA LEU A 25 16.52 -3.14 0.04
C LEU A 25 16.95 -4.45 0.69
N ILE A 26 16.07 -5.05 1.49
CA ILE A 26 16.32 -6.32 2.18
C ILE A 26 15.36 -7.38 1.65
N PHE A 27 15.90 -8.50 1.21
CA PHE A 27 15.14 -9.62 0.68
C PHE A 27 15.30 -10.83 1.58
N GLY A 28 14.19 -11.51 1.90
CA GLY A 28 14.19 -12.74 2.68
C GLY A 28 13.90 -12.51 4.16
N SER A 29 14.15 -13.56 4.96
CA SER A 29 13.83 -13.53 6.39
C SER A 29 14.97 -12.86 7.16
N ILE A 30 14.69 -11.68 7.71
CA ILE A 30 15.63 -10.95 8.56
C ILE A 30 15.26 -11.15 10.05
N PRO A 31 16.21 -11.55 10.92
CA PRO A 31 15.94 -11.61 12.35
C PRO A 31 15.59 -10.23 12.93
N ALA A 32 14.59 -10.15 13.80
CA ALA A 32 14.14 -8.87 14.40
C ALA A 32 15.28 -8.05 15.04
N ARG A 33 16.24 -8.72 15.69
CA ARG A 33 17.44 -8.05 16.24
C ARG A 33 18.25 -7.28 15.19
N ARG A 34 18.34 -7.82 13.96
CA ARG A 34 19.09 -7.19 12.87
C ARG A 34 18.36 -5.97 12.34
N VAL A 35 17.03 -6.00 12.33
CA VAL A 35 16.23 -4.80 12.00
C VAL A 35 16.52 -3.69 13.01
N ALA A 36 16.55 -4.01 14.32
CA ALA A 36 16.87 -3.03 15.36
C ALA A 36 18.30 -2.48 15.26
N GLU A 37 19.30 -3.35 15.00
CA GLU A 37 20.69 -2.94 14.77
C GLU A 37 20.82 -2.00 13.56
N MET A 38 20.10 -2.29 12.47
CA MET A 38 20.10 -1.44 11.28
C MET A 38 19.43 -0.09 11.57
N ALA A 39 18.29 -0.08 12.26
CA ALA A 39 17.59 1.14 12.64
C ALA A 39 18.42 2.05 13.56
N ALA A 40 19.25 1.48 14.44
CA ALA A 40 20.15 2.26 15.29
C ALA A 40 21.29 2.94 14.51
N GLY A 41 21.65 2.41 13.33
CA GLY A 41 22.71 2.95 12.47
C GLY A 41 22.22 3.87 11.36
N THR A 42 20.90 4.00 11.16
CA THR A 42 20.33 4.83 10.09
C THR A 42 20.20 6.30 10.51
N PRO A 43 20.40 7.25 9.59
CA PRO A 43 20.10 8.67 9.80
C PRO A 43 18.66 8.90 10.30
N ALA A 44 18.45 9.93 11.13
CA ALA A 44 17.17 10.20 11.78
C ALA A 44 16.02 10.55 10.81
N ASP A 45 16.34 10.99 9.59
CA ASP A 45 15.39 11.29 8.52
C ASP A 45 15.06 10.07 7.63
N THR A 46 15.63 8.90 7.93
CA THR A 46 15.36 7.67 7.18
C THR A 46 13.89 7.28 7.30
N VAL A 47 13.24 7.05 6.16
CA VAL A 47 11.85 6.57 6.10
C VAL A 47 11.81 5.09 5.76
N LEU A 48 10.86 4.40 6.38
CA LEU A 48 10.50 3.05 5.97
C LEU A 48 9.58 3.13 4.74
N ALA A 49 9.99 2.49 3.65
CA ALA A 49 9.38 2.66 2.33
C ALA A 49 8.62 1.39 1.91
N VAL A 50 7.40 1.21 2.41
CA VAL A 50 6.55 0.02 2.13
C VAL A 50 6.24 -0.13 0.64
N ASP A 51 5.95 0.99 -0.04
CA ASP A 51 5.69 1.01 -1.48
C ASP A 51 6.92 0.59 -2.29
N LEU A 52 8.10 1.10 -1.93
CA LEU A 52 9.36 0.72 -2.56
C LEU A 52 9.67 -0.78 -2.35
N ALA A 53 9.39 -1.31 -1.15
CA ALA A 53 9.55 -2.73 -0.88
C ALA A 53 8.67 -3.56 -1.83
N SER A 54 7.41 -3.16 -1.99
CA SER A 54 6.45 -3.80 -2.89
C SER A 54 6.87 -3.71 -4.37
N LEU A 55 7.34 -2.55 -4.82
CA LEU A 55 7.83 -2.33 -6.19
C LEU A 55 9.11 -3.11 -6.52
N THR A 56 9.87 -3.54 -5.52
CA THR A 56 11.12 -4.27 -5.71
C THR A 56 11.02 -5.75 -5.37
N GLY A 57 9.93 -6.16 -4.71
CA GLY A 57 9.81 -7.50 -4.11
C GLY A 57 10.71 -7.68 -2.87
N ALA A 58 11.20 -6.58 -2.29
CA ALA A 58 11.93 -6.62 -1.03
C ALA A 58 10.98 -6.87 0.13
N SER A 59 11.49 -7.54 1.16
CA SER A 59 10.79 -7.74 2.43
C SER A 59 10.82 -6.48 3.30
N LEU A 60 11.85 -5.64 3.13
CA LEU A 60 11.97 -4.33 3.78
C LEU A 60 12.70 -3.37 2.84
N ALA A 61 12.29 -2.11 2.81
CA ALA A 61 13.02 -1.05 2.13
C ALA A 61 13.03 0.22 2.98
N PHE A 62 14.14 0.95 2.96
CA PHE A 62 14.28 2.25 3.63
C PHE A 62 15.35 3.11 2.98
N GLY A 63 15.28 4.42 3.19
CA GLY A 63 16.23 5.40 2.66
C GLY A 63 15.85 6.81 3.06
N ALA A 64 16.64 7.81 2.62
CA ALA A 64 16.23 9.20 2.75
C ALA A 64 14.98 9.46 1.87
N PRO A 65 14.04 10.32 2.28
CA PRO A 65 12.77 10.53 1.57
C PRO A 65 12.96 10.84 0.07
N LYS A 66 13.89 11.74 -0.24
CA LYS A 66 14.21 12.13 -1.62
C LYS A 66 14.69 10.96 -2.49
N ASP A 67 15.48 10.05 -1.92
CA ASP A 67 16.03 8.91 -2.64
C ASP A 67 14.96 7.85 -2.87
N VAL A 68 14.10 7.63 -1.86
CA VAL A 68 12.92 6.76 -1.95
C VAL A 68 11.98 7.26 -3.05
N ASP A 69 11.61 8.54 -3.02
CA ASP A 69 10.72 9.15 -4.01
C ASP A 69 11.28 9.04 -5.43
N ALA A 70 12.58 9.32 -5.60
CA ALA A 70 13.26 9.24 -6.88
C ALA A 70 13.26 7.80 -7.42
N LEU A 71 13.56 6.81 -6.58
CA LEU A 71 13.60 5.41 -6.96
C LEU A 71 12.20 4.86 -7.26
N VAL A 72 11.20 5.16 -6.44
CA VAL A 72 9.79 4.80 -6.68
C VAL A 72 9.32 5.37 -8.01
N ALA A 73 9.51 6.67 -8.25
CA ALA A 73 9.08 7.32 -9.48
C ALA A 73 9.75 6.69 -10.72
N ARG A 74 11.03 6.31 -10.62
CA ARG A 74 11.74 5.63 -11.70
C ARG A 74 11.19 4.23 -11.96
N LEU A 75 11.04 3.41 -10.93
CA LEU A 75 10.54 2.03 -11.05
C LEU A 75 9.12 1.98 -11.61
N ARG A 76 8.25 2.90 -11.18
CA ARG A 76 6.88 3.01 -11.72
C ARG A 76 6.88 3.30 -13.22
N ARG A 77 7.70 4.27 -13.68
CA ARG A 77 7.85 4.57 -15.11
C ARG A 77 8.39 3.37 -15.89
N GLU A 78 9.41 2.68 -15.37
CA GLU A 78 9.99 1.51 -16.01
C GLU A 78 8.98 0.36 -16.15
N ARG A 79 8.19 0.08 -15.11
CA ARG A 79 7.14 -0.94 -15.14
C ARG A 79 6.06 -0.63 -16.18
N LEU A 80 5.61 0.61 -16.25
CA LEU A 80 4.57 1.03 -17.19
C LEU A 80 5.07 1.17 -18.64
N ALA A 81 6.37 1.38 -18.84
CA ALA A 81 6.99 1.45 -20.17
C ALA A 81 7.27 0.06 -20.78
N SER A 82 7.43 -0.97 -19.93
CA SER A 82 7.57 -2.35 -20.41
C SER A 82 6.26 -2.83 -21.05
N PRO A 83 6.28 -3.57 -22.17
CA PRO A 83 5.10 -4.27 -22.65
C PRO A 83 4.58 -5.23 -21.57
N TYR A 84 3.27 -5.21 -21.35
CA TYR A 84 2.54 -6.17 -20.53
C TYR A 84 1.19 -6.46 -21.18
N ASP A 85 0.69 -7.66 -20.94
CA ASP A 85 -0.68 -8.01 -21.28
C ASP A 85 -1.61 -7.52 -20.17
N VAL A 86 -2.74 -6.93 -20.56
CA VAL A 86 -3.80 -6.62 -19.61
C VAL A 86 -4.44 -7.93 -19.18
N LEU A 87 -4.53 -8.15 -17.87
CA LEU A 87 -5.15 -9.37 -17.35
C LEU A 87 -6.60 -9.49 -17.82
N PRO A 88 -7.07 -10.70 -18.18
CA PRO A 88 -8.45 -10.91 -18.59
C PRO A 88 -9.44 -10.38 -17.55
N GLY A 89 -10.37 -9.52 -17.99
CA GLY A 89 -11.39 -8.92 -17.13
C GLY A 89 -10.96 -7.62 -16.44
N TRP A 90 -9.74 -7.14 -16.67
CA TRP A 90 -9.26 -5.86 -16.13
C TRP A 90 -9.25 -4.76 -17.19
N SER A 91 -9.48 -3.51 -16.76
CA SER A 91 -9.15 -2.35 -17.59
C SER A 91 -7.65 -2.09 -17.58
N ARG A 92 -7.20 -1.24 -18.52
CA ARG A 92 -5.84 -0.70 -18.49
C ARG A 92 -5.56 0.04 -17.18
N GLY A 93 -6.50 0.83 -16.65
CA GLY A 93 -6.31 1.55 -15.39
C GLY A 93 -6.11 0.61 -14.19
N ALA A 94 -6.92 -0.44 -14.10
CA ALA A 94 -6.77 -1.48 -13.08
C ALA A 94 -5.42 -2.21 -13.21
N ASN A 95 -4.99 -2.52 -14.44
CA ASN A 95 -3.72 -3.18 -14.70
C ASN A 95 -2.51 -2.27 -14.41
N ASP A 96 -2.59 -0.99 -14.77
CA ASP A 96 -1.54 0.00 -14.53
C ASP A 96 -1.36 0.25 -13.04
N TRP A 97 -2.48 0.37 -12.30
CA TRP A 97 -2.45 0.45 -10.84
C TRP A 97 -1.89 -0.84 -10.24
N PHE A 98 -2.29 -2.02 -10.71
CA PHE A 98 -1.73 -3.28 -10.21
C PHE A 98 -0.21 -3.39 -10.44
N LEU A 99 0.29 -2.89 -11.57
CA LEU A 99 1.71 -2.98 -11.89
C LEU A 99 2.54 -1.93 -11.14
N ALA A 100 2.05 -0.70 -10.99
CA ALA A 100 2.88 0.42 -10.56
C ALA A 100 2.23 1.35 -9.53
N GLY A 101 0.98 1.09 -9.15
CA GLY A 101 0.28 1.81 -8.10
C GLY A 101 0.82 1.50 -6.71
N GLU A 102 0.42 2.33 -5.75
CA GLU A 102 0.70 2.09 -4.34
C GLU A 102 -0.35 1.14 -3.76
N HIS A 103 0.10 0.00 -3.22
CA HIS A 103 -0.79 -1.06 -2.75
C HIS A 103 -0.84 -1.16 -1.23
N GLY A 104 -2.01 -1.55 -0.73
CA GLY A 104 -2.23 -2.03 0.62
C GLY A 104 -3.32 -3.10 0.63
N ALA A 105 -3.42 -3.86 1.72
CA ALA A 105 -4.34 -4.99 1.82
C ALA A 105 -5.80 -4.58 1.53
N SER A 106 -6.24 -3.44 2.07
CA SER A 106 -7.57 -2.87 1.84
C SER A 106 -7.85 -2.53 0.37
N SER A 107 -6.91 -1.88 -0.31
CA SER A 107 -7.03 -1.56 -1.74
C SER A 107 -6.99 -2.81 -2.64
N ALA A 108 -6.17 -3.80 -2.27
CA ALA A 108 -6.11 -5.09 -2.97
C ALA A 108 -7.42 -5.86 -2.82
N THR A 109 -8.06 -5.79 -1.65
CA THR A 109 -9.41 -6.32 -1.42
C THR A 109 -10.42 -5.68 -2.36
N ILE A 110 -10.44 -4.35 -2.50
CA ILE A 110 -11.34 -3.68 -3.46
C ILE A 110 -11.12 -4.24 -4.86
N LEU A 111 -9.86 -4.26 -5.34
CA LEU A 111 -9.55 -4.70 -6.69
C LEU A 111 -9.98 -6.17 -6.90
N GLN A 112 -9.68 -7.07 -5.96
CA GLN A 112 -10.07 -8.48 -6.03
C GLN A 112 -11.59 -8.64 -6.06
N ARG A 113 -12.32 -8.00 -5.14
CA ARG A 113 -13.77 -8.17 -5.03
C ARG A 113 -14.51 -7.59 -6.22
N VAL A 114 -14.06 -6.45 -6.73
CA VAL A 114 -14.68 -5.79 -7.88
C VAL A 114 -14.36 -6.54 -9.19
N THR A 115 -13.11 -6.97 -9.39
CA THR A 115 -12.73 -7.63 -10.65
C THR A 115 -13.03 -9.13 -10.67
N GLY A 116 -13.12 -9.76 -9.50
CA GLY A 116 -13.23 -11.22 -9.36
C GLY A 116 -11.93 -11.97 -9.63
N VAL A 117 -10.79 -11.27 -9.70
CA VAL A 117 -9.46 -11.85 -9.96
C VAL A 117 -8.64 -11.81 -8.68
N ASP A 118 -8.02 -12.93 -8.32
CA ASP A 118 -7.20 -13.04 -7.12
C ASP A 118 -5.98 -12.12 -7.14
N HIS A 119 -5.66 -11.56 -5.97
CA HIS A 119 -4.53 -10.64 -5.80
C HIS A 119 -3.49 -11.25 -4.85
N PRO A 120 -2.19 -11.15 -5.13
CA PRO A 120 -1.14 -11.65 -4.23
C PRO A 120 -1.08 -10.97 -2.85
N TYR A 121 -1.78 -9.85 -2.64
CA TYR A 121 -1.82 -9.11 -1.36
C TYR A 121 -3.11 -9.36 -0.57
N THR A 122 -4.05 -10.13 -1.12
CA THR A 122 -5.25 -10.53 -0.38
C THR A 122 -4.94 -11.84 0.34
N HIS A 123 -4.67 -11.77 1.64
CA HIS A 123 -4.63 -12.96 2.47
C HIS A 123 -6.06 -13.36 2.84
N GLN A 124 -6.45 -14.61 2.57
CA GLN A 124 -7.64 -15.17 3.20
C GLN A 124 -7.30 -15.51 4.65
N HIS A 125 -7.54 -14.58 5.58
CA HIS A 125 -7.41 -14.84 7.02
C HIS A 125 -8.69 -15.48 7.59
N GLY A 126 -8.82 -16.79 7.35
CA GLY A 126 -9.92 -17.59 7.89
C GLY A 126 -11.30 -17.08 7.47
N ASP A 127 -12.25 -17.08 8.41
CA ASP A 127 -13.64 -16.62 8.21
C ASP A 127 -13.83 -15.10 8.42
N THR A 128 -12.75 -14.34 8.63
CA THR A 128 -12.84 -12.89 8.93
C THR A 128 -12.88 -12.08 7.62
N PRO A 129 -13.86 -11.20 7.43
CA PRO A 129 -14.19 -10.67 6.11
C PRO A 129 -13.18 -9.61 5.67
N CYS A 130 -12.50 -9.87 4.53
CA CYS A 130 -12.01 -8.87 3.57
C CYS A 130 -11.39 -7.59 4.18
N GLU A 131 -10.05 -7.53 4.25
CA GLU A 131 -9.25 -6.38 4.72
C GLU A 131 -9.84 -5.03 4.29
N PHE A 132 -9.92 -4.07 5.23
CA PHE A 132 -10.54 -2.75 5.06
C PHE A 132 -9.61 -1.65 5.60
N PRO A 133 -9.75 -0.38 5.18
CA PRO A 133 -8.84 0.68 5.62
C PRO A 133 -9.01 0.97 7.11
N LEU A 134 -7.91 0.88 7.88
CA LEU A 134 -7.89 1.12 9.32
C LEU A 134 -7.48 2.55 9.67
N ASP A 135 -6.73 3.19 8.79
CA ASP A 135 -6.20 4.55 8.97
C ASP A 135 -6.28 5.38 7.66
N PRO A 136 -6.00 6.70 7.71
CA PRO A 136 -5.99 7.54 6.52
C PRO A 136 -5.02 7.08 5.43
N ALA A 137 -3.90 6.43 5.77
CA ALA A 137 -2.94 5.95 4.78
C ALA A 137 -3.50 4.74 4.01
N ASP A 138 -4.20 3.83 4.69
CA ASP A 138 -4.96 2.76 4.05
C ASP A 138 -6.08 3.31 3.17
N PHE A 139 -6.87 4.25 3.69
CA PHE A 139 -7.98 4.85 2.94
C PHE A 139 -7.47 5.58 1.69
N ARG A 140 -6.36 6.32 1.81
CA ARG A 140 -5.66 6.95 0.69
C ARG A 140 -5.31 5.93 -0.40
N ARG A 141 -4.74 4.78 -0.05
CA ARG A 141 -4.39 3.75 -1.06
C ARG A 141 -5.63 3.20 -1.77
N CYS A 142 -6.74 3.02 -1.05
CA CYS A 142 -8.02 2.68 -1.67
C CYS A 142 -8.50 3.77 -2.64
N ARG A 143 -8.38 5.04 -2.27
CA ARG A 143 -8.78 6.18 -3.11
C ARG A 143 -7.92 6.29 -4.37
N LEU A 144 -6.59 6.11 -4.25
CA LEU A 144 -5.67 6.06 -5.39
C LEU A 144 -6.05 4.99 -6.42
N LEU A 145 -6.50 3.81 -5.96
CA LEU A 145 -7.02 2.77 -6.85
C LEU A 145 -8.24 3.25 -7.64
N LEU A 146 -9.24 3.80 -6.95
CA LEU A 146 -10.49 4.21 -7.58
C LEU A 146 -10.30 5.36 -8.57
N GLU A 147 -9.36 6.27 -8.31
CA GLU A 147 -9.00 7.35 -9.24
C GLU A 147 -8.23 6.83 -10.46
N ALA A 148 -7.34 5.84 -10.26
CA ALA A 148 -6.58 5.24 -11.36
C ALA A 148 -7.40 4.30 -12.25
N ALA A 149 -8.47 3.69 -11.70
CA ALA A 149 -9.30 2.70 -12.38
C ALA A 149 -10.80 3.06 -12.31
N PRO A 150 -11.29 3.95 -13.21
CA PRO A 150 -12.68 4.41 -13.21
C PRO A 150 -13.73 3.30 -13.36
N ASP A 151 -13.39 2.20 -14.03
CA ASP A 151 -14.24 1.02 -14.14
C ASP A 151 -14.38 0.25 -12.81
N VAL A 152 -13.32 0.23 -12.00
CA VAL A 152 -13.36 -0.29 -10.63
C VAL A 152 -14.21 0.65 -9.76
N ALA A 153 -14.00 1.97 -9.88
CA ALA A 153 -14.79 2.98 -9.15
C ALA A 153 -16.29 2.91 -9.46
N ALA A 154 -16.68 2.69 -10.72
CA ALA A 154 -18.08 2.58 -11.10
C ALA A 154 -18.81 1.39 -10.43
N ARG A 155 -18.07 0.31 -10.15
CA ARG A 155 -18.62 -0.93 -9.55
C ARG A 155 -18.41 -0.99 -8.04
N PHE A 156 -17.47 -0.20 -7.52
CA PHE A 156 -17.04 -0.20 -6.12
C PHE A 156 -18.20 -0.13 -5.12
N PRO A 157 -19.14 0.85 -5.18
CA PRO A 157 -20.16 0.98 -4.15
C PRO A 157 -21.08 -0.25 -4.07
N ALA A 158 -21.55 -0.74 -5.22
CA ALA A 158 -22.47 -1.87 -5.29
C ALA A 158 -21.81 -3.18 -4.83
N VAL A 159 -20.57 -3.43 -5.23
CA VAL A 159 -19.85 -4.65 -4.86
C VAL A 159 -19.43 -4.60 -3.40
N MET A 160 -18.74 -3.54 -2.98
CA MET A 160 -18.12 -3.50 -1.65
C MET A 160 -19.16 -3.41 -0.53
N ALA A 161 -20.29 -2.74 -0.73
CA ALA A 161 -21.37 -2.72 0.26
C ALA A 161 -21.94 -4.12 0.57
N SER A 162 -21.80 -5.08 -0.35
CA SER A 162 -22.22 -6.48 -0.15
C SER A 162 -21.17 -7.38 0.51
N VAL A 163 -19.94 -6.88 0.70
CA VAL A 163 -18.82 -7.69 1.20
C VAL A 163 -18.91 -7.92 2.70
N SER A 164 -19.22 -6.87 3.47
CA SER A 164 -19.37 -6.95 4.93
C SER A 164 -20.13 -5.75 5.47
N PRO A 165 -20.67 -5.81 6.70
CA PRO A 165 -21.23 -4.63 7.37
C PRO A 165 -20.25 -3.46 7.47
N THR A 166 -18.96 -3.77 7.70
CA THR A 166 -17.88 -2.76 7.75
C THR A 166 -17.72 -2.06 6.40
N TRP A 167 -17.64 -2.80 5.30
CA TRP A 167 -17.55 -2.21 3.97
C TRP A 167 -18.83 -1.46 3.57
N ALA A 168 -20.00 -1.95 3.99
CA ALA A 168 -21.26 -1.22 3.79
C ALA A 168 -21.24 0.16 4.46
N ALA A 169 -20.73 0.25 5.69
CA ALA A 169 -20.56 1.52 6.39
C ALA A 169 -19.54 2.44 5.69
N LEU A 170 -18.38 1.90 5.29
CA LEU A 170 -17.36 2.67 4.58
C LEU A 170 -17.87 3.21 3.23
N VAL A 171 -18.57 2.39 2.45
CA VAL A 171 -19.17 2.80 1.17
C VAL A 171 -20.23 3.88 1.37
N ALA A 172 -21.09 3.74 2.39
CA ALA A 172 -22.13 4.72 2.69
C ALA A 172 -21.58 6.10 3.07
N HIS A 173 -20.35 6.16 3.59
CA HIS A 173 -19.67 7.37 4.04
C HIS A 173 -18.45 7.74 3.18
N TRP A 174 -18.32 7.14 1.99
CA TRP A 174 -17.12 7.28 1.17
C TRP A 174 -16.83 8.72 0.75
N ASP A 175 -17.86 9.44 0.27
CA ASP A 175 -17.72 10.83 -0.18
C ASP A 175 -17.40 11.77 1.00
N GLU A 176 -17.97 11.49 2.18
CA GLU A 176 -17.66 12.22 3.41
C GLU A 176 -16.18 12.07 3.79
N LEU A 177 -15.68 10.84 3.77
CA LEU A 177 -14.27 10.54 4.05
C LEU A 177 -13.32 11.19 3.02
N CYS A 178 -13.69 11.18 1.74
CA CYS A 178 -12.93 11.88 0.70
C CYS A 178 -12.88 13.39 0.97
N GLY A 179 -14.02 14.00 1.32
CA GLY A 179 -14.10 15.43 1.64
C GLY A 179 -13.26 15.80 2.86
N LEU A 180 -13.32 15.02 3.93
CA LEU A 180 -12.47 15.23 5.12
C LEU A 180 -10.98 15.18 4.77
N MET A 181 -10.56 14.17 4.01
CA MET A 181 -9.17 14.03 3.57
C MET A 181 -8.74 15.19 2.65
N ASP A 182 -9.61 15.63 1.74
CA ASP A 182 -9.33 16.77 0.86
C ASP A 182 -9.17 18.07 1.64
N GLU A 183 -9.96 18.28 2.70
CA GLU A 183 -9.89 19.46 3.55
C GLU A 183 -8.60 19.53 4.40
N GLU A 184 -8.17 18.40 4.97
CA GLU A 184 -7.09 18.39 5.96
C GLU A 184 -5.72 17.95 5.40
N CYS A 185 -5.71 17.24 4.27
CA CYS A 185 -4.51 16.63 3.68
C CYS A 185 -4.38 17.01 2.20
N ALA A 186 -4.08 18.28 1.90
CA ALA A 186 -4.00 18.78 0.52
C ALA A 186 -2.98 18.03 -0.39
N ASP A 187 -1.99 17.37 0.21
CA ASP A 187 -0.95 16.60 -0.46
C ASP A 187 -1.19 15.08 -0.37
N TRP A 188 -2.41 14.66 0.00
CA TRP A 188 -2.74 13.25 0.15
C TRP A 188 -2.41 12.49 -1.14
N ALA A 189 -2.75 12.98 -2.33
CA ALA A 189 -2.52 12.23 -3.58
C ALA A 189 -1.03 11.92 -3.83
N THR A 190 -0.12 12.77 -3.36
CA THR A 190 1.33 12.66 -3.59
C THR A 190 2.10 11.94 -2.49
N GLY A 191 1.41 11.35 -1.51
CA GLY A 191 2.07 10.64 -0.41
C GLY A 191 2.60 11.59 0.68
N GLY A 192 1.92 12.72 0.85
CA GLY A 192 2.18 13.68 1.91
C GLY A 192 2.20 13.07 3.31
N THR A 193 2.95 13.73 4.21
CA THR A 193 2.99 13.37 5.64
C THR A 193 2.03 14.22 6.47
N THR A 194 1.13 14.98 5.83
CA THR A 194 0.15 15.81 6.52
C THR A 194 -0.76 14.92 7.37
N PRO A 195 -0.85 15.15 8.68
CA PRO A 195 -1.74 14.36 9.53
C PRO A 195 -3.21 14.56 9.11
N CYS A 196 -3.97 13.47 9.02
CA CYS A 196 -5.41 13.50 8.71
C CYS A 196 -6.26 13.07 9.93
N PRO A 197 -6.26 13.82 11.05
CA PRO A 197 -6.89 13.39 12.30
C PRO A 197 -8.42 13.26 12.18
N ARG A 198 -9.12 14.13 11.45
CA ARG A 198 -10.58 14.05 11.32
C ARG A 198 -10.98 12.85 10.46
N THR A 199 -10.22 12.56 9.41
CA THR A 199 -10.39 11.36 8.60
C THR A 199 -10.15 10.11 9.44
N TYR A 200 -9.10 10.11 10.27
CA TYR A 200 -8.82 9.00 11.19
C TYR A 200 -9.95 8.78 12.19
N GLU A 201 -10.37 9.83 12.89
CA GLU A 201 -11.48 9.78 13.85
C GLU A 201 -12.76 9.28 13.20
N ARG A 202 -13.06 9.76 11.98
CA ARG A 202 -14.26 9.35 11.25
C ARG A 202 -14.19 7.89 10.81
N LEU A 203 -13.06 7.45 10.23
CA LEU A 203 -12.82 6.04 9.91
C LEU A 203 -13.02 5.18 11.15
N HIS A 204 -12.36 5.51 12.25
CA HIS A 204 -12.41 4.74 13.48
C HIS A 204 -13.83 4.64 14.06
N ALA A 205 -14.61 5.73 14.00
CA ALA A 205 -16.01 5.73 14.43
C ALA A 205 -16.91 4.81 13.57
N LEU A 206 -16.60 4.65 12.28
CA LEU A 206 -17.32 3.73 11.38
C LEU A 206 -16.92 2.27 11.62
N LEU A 207 -15.66 2.02 11.93
CA LEU A 207 -15.12 0.67 12.18
C LEU A 207 -15.50 0.14 13.56
N PHE A 208 -15.59 1.02 14.56
CA PHE A 208 -15.75 0.67 15.97
C PHE A 208 -16.88 1.47 16.64
N PRO A 209 -18.13 1.36 16.15
CA PRO A 209 -19.24 2.21 16.60
C PRO A 209 -19.58 2.04 18.09
N ASP A 210 -19.28 0.87 18.67
CA ASP A 210 -19.54 0.57 20.09
C ASP A 210 -18.50 1.18 21.04
N PHE A 211 -17.36 1.66 20.53
CA PHE A 211 -16.28 2.25 21.33
C PHE A 211 -16.27 3.79 21.27
N SER A 212 -17.20 4.41 20.54
CA SER A 212 -17.30 5.87 20.38
C SER A 212 -18.34 6.53 21.31
N ARG A 213 -18.68 5.91 22.45
CA ARG A 213 -19.58 6.45 23.48
C ARG A 213 -18.86 6.83 24.77
#